data_AF-A0A5S4ZQA5-F1
#
_entry.id   AF-A0A5S4ZQA5-F1
#
_cell.length_a   1.000
_cell.length_b   1.000
_cell.length_c   1.000
_cell.angle_alpha   90.00
_cell.angle_beta   90.00
_cell.angle_gamma   90.00
#
_symmetry.space_group_name_H-M   'P 1'
#
loop_
_entity.id
_entity.type
_entity.pdbx_description
1 polymer ?
#
loop_
_entity_poly.entity_id
_entity_poly.type
_entity_poly.pdbx_seq_one_letter_code
_entity_poly.pdbx_strand_id
1 'polypeptide(L)' 'MDYSDPGQRYQKGMNYGEKINFSYELEQEIVENKEELAKLKDSNEDEARIEELEARIRKNEKLLQDVQNDIHLR' A
#
# COMPACT_ATOMS: atom_id res chain seq x y z
N MET A 1 5.78 12.74 13.92
CA MET A 1 4.57 12.11 13.36
C MET A 1 4.93 11.74 11.95
N ASP A 2 5.05 10.45 11.68
CA ASP A 2 5.45 9.95 10.38
C ASP A 2 4.20 9.95 9.48
N TYR A 3 4.16 10.87 8.52
CA TYR A 3 3.07 11.01 7.56
C TYR A 3 3.14 9.95 6.44
N SER A 4 3.91 8.88 6.66
CA SER A 4 4.23 7.82 5.72
C SER A 4 3.22 6.67 5.70
N ASP A 5 2.27 6.59 6.64
CA ASP A 5 1.24 5.53 6.64
C ASP A 5 0.07 5.90 5.72
N PRO A 6 -0.11 5.22 4.58
CA PRO A 6 -1.18 5.52 3.63
C PRO A 6 -2.57 5.42 4.27
N GLY A 7 -2.74 4.54 5.28
CA GLY A 7 -4.00 4.37 5.99
C GLY A 7 -4.46 5.63 6.74
N GLN A 8 -3.53 6.44 7.26
CA GLN A 8 -3.87 7.69 7.93
C GLN A 8 -4.32 8.78 6.94
N ARG A 9 -3.78 8.78 5.72
CA ARG A 9 -4.22 9.70 4.67
C ARG A 9 -5.67 9.41 4.30
N TYR A 10 -6.03 8.14 4.10
CA TYR A 10 -7.38 7.72 3.74
C TYR A 10 -8.43 8.12 4.79
N GLN A 11 -8.12 7.96 6.07
CA GLN A 11 -9.05 8.28 7.17
C GLN A 11 -9.41 9.76 7.31
N LYS A 12 -8.64 10.68 6.72
CA LYS A 12 -8.87 12.14 6.85
C LYS A 12 -10.04 12.66 6.01
N GLY A 13 -10.71 11.80 5.25
CA GLY A 13 -11.83 12.19 4.39
C GLY A 13 -11.32 12.78 3.09
N MET A 14 -11.09 11.91 2.10
CA MET A 14 -10.71 12.29 0.74
C MET A 14 -11.96 12.50 -0.12
N ASN A 15 -11.91 13.47 -1.02
CA ASN A 15 -12.89 13.61 -2.09
C ASN A 15 -12.66 12.55 -3.20
N TYR A 16 -13.59 12.45 -4.16
CA TYR A 16 -13.52 11.42 -5.20
C TYR A 16 -12.22 11.49 -6.03
N GLY A 17 -11.82 12.68 -6.48
CA GLY A 17 -10.58 12.84 -7.26
C GLY A 17 -9.32 12.51 -6.45
N GLU A 18 -9.32 12.87 -5.17
CA GLU A 18 -8.24 12.52 -4.24
C GLU A 18 -8.15 11.01 -4.03
N LYS A 19 -9.28 10.30 -3.94
CA LYS A 19 -9.29 8.83 -3.83
C LYS A 19 -8.73 8.17 -5.09
N ILE A 20 -9.06 8.68 -6.28
CA ILE A 20 -8.50 8.17 -7.53
C ILE A 20 -6.98 8.34 -7.53
N ASN A 21 -6.48 9.55 -7.26
CA ASN A 21 -5.03 9.79 -7.21
C ASN A 21 -4.35 8.93 -6.13
N PHE A 22 -4.96 8.82 -4.95
CA PHE A 22 -4.45 8.00 -3.86
C PHE A 22 -4.42 6.51 -4.22
N SER A 23 -5.42 6.01 -4.96
CA SER A 23 -5.43 4.61 -5.43
C SER A 23 -4.26 4.32 -6.38
N TYR A 24 -3.91 5.26 -7.27
CA TYR A 24 -2.74 5.12 -8.16
C TYR A 24 -1.43 5.16 -7.38
N GLU A 25 -1.28 6.10 -6.45
CA GLU A 25 -0.09 6.17 -5.58
C GLU A 25 0.09 4.86 -4.79
N LEU A 26 -1.00 4.32 -4.25
CA LEU A 26 -0.99 3.10 -3.46
C LEU A 26 -0.68 1.86 -4.31
N GLU A 27 -1.21 1.78 -5.53
CA GLU A 27 -0.86 0.73 -6.51
C GLU A 27 0.62 0.75 -6.85
N GLN A 28 1.19 1.92 -7.11
CA GLN A 28 2.62 2.06 -7.39
C GLN A 28 3.47 1.60 -6.21
N GLU A 29 3.13 2.02 -4.99
CA GLU A 29 3.85 1.60 -3.78
C GLU A 29 3.79 0.07 -3.57
N ILE A 30 2.64 -0.55 -3.85
CA ILE A 30 2.50 -2.02 -3.77
C ILE A 30 3.41 -2.71 -4.78
N VAL A 31 3.49 -2.20 -6.01
CA VAL A 31 4.38 -2.75 -7.06
C VAL A 31 5.84 -2.63 -6.63
N GLU A 32 6.27 -1.45 -6.20
CA GLU A 32 7.65 -1.21 -5.73
C GLU A 32 8.01 -2.13 -4.55
N ASN A 33 7.10 -2.29 -3.59
CA ASN A 33 7.29 -3.20 -2.46
C ASN A 33 7.40 -4.67 -2.88
N LYS A 34 6.61 -5.11 -3.88
CA LYS A 34 6.69 -6.49 -4.40
C LYS A 34 8.00 -6.73 -5.15
N GLU A 35 8.49 -5.74 -5.88
CA GLU A 35 9.81 -5.81 -6.53
C GLU A 35 10.95 -5.89 -5.52
N GLU A 36 10.90 -5.08 -4.44
CA GLU A 36 11.86 -5.18 -3.34
C GLU A 36 11.79 -6.57 -2.68
N LEU A 37 10.58 -7.08 -2.41
CA LEU A 37 10.40 -8.41 -1.82
C LEU A 37 11.00 -9.52 -2.68
N ALA A 38 10.82 -9.45 -4.01
CA ALA A 38 11.42 -10.42 -4.91
C ALA A 38 12.95 -10.39 -4.84
N LYS A 39 13.55 -9.20 -4.83
CA LYS A 39 15.01 -9.03 -4.69
C LYS A 39 15.53 -9.56 -3.36
N LEU A 40 14.81 -9.33 -2.27
CA LEU A 40 15.19 -9.81 -0.93
C LEU A 40 15.11 -11.34 -0.84
N LYS A 41 14.06 -11.95 -1.41
CA LYS A 41 13.90 -13.40 -1.47
C LYS A 41 14.99 -14.06 -2.32
N ASP A 42 15.37 -13.44 -3.44
CA ASP A 42 16.46 -13.94 -4.30
C ASP A 42 17.84 -13.81 -3.64
N SER A 43 18.02 -12.80 -2.79
CA SER A 43 19.28 -12.53 -2.08
C SER A 43 19.44 -13.37 -0.81
N ASN A 44 18.43 -14.18 -0.44
CA ASN A 44 18.38 -14.96 0.80
C ASN A 44 18.65 -14.08 2.04
N GLU A 45 18.11 -12.85 1.99
CA GLU A 45 18.27 -11.82 3.03
C GLU A 45 17.38 -12.07 4.26
N ASP A 46 17.54 -11.21 5.27
CA ASP A 46 16.93 -11.29 6.59
C ASP A 46 15.41 -11.57 6.56
N GLU A 47 15.03 -12.73 7.09
CA GLU A 47 13.65 -13.24 7.13
C GLU A 47 12.71 -12.26 7.84
N ALA A 48 13.20 -11.55 8.86
CA ALA A 48 12.41 -10.53 9.56
C ALA A 48 12.02 -9.36 8.66
N ARG A 49 12.92 -8.95 7.76
CA ARG A 49 12.66 -7.86 6.81
C ARG A 49 11.71 -8.30 5.69
N ILE A 50 11.83 -9.55 5.27
CA ILE A 50 10.88 -10.18 4.33
C ILE A 50 9.47 -10.19 4.94
N GLU A 51 9.32 -10.65 6.19
CA GLU A 51 8.02 -10.68 6.87
C GLU A 51 7.42 -9.28 7.06
N GLU A 52 8.22 -8.30 7.47
CA GLU A 52 7.78 -6.91 7.61
C GLU A 52 7.26 -6.35 6.27
N LEU A 53 8.00 -6.59 5.19
CA LEU A 53 7.64 -6.12 3.87
C LEU A 53 6.37 -6.81 3.33
N GLU A 54 6.23 -8.12 3.57
CA GLU A 54 4.99 -8.86 3.26
C GLU A 54 3.79 -8.35 4.06
N ALA A 55 3.98 -8.00 5.34
CA ALA A 55 2.94 -7.40 6.15
C ALA A 55 2.52 -6.03 5.61
N ARG A 56 3.49 -5.19 5.20
CA ARG A 56 3.23 -3.88 4.57
C ARG A 56 2.45 -4.03 3.26
N ILE A 57 2.86 -4.94 2.38
CA ILE A 57 2.16 -5.21 1.11
C ILE A 57 0.70 -5.60 1.38
N ARG A 58 0.45 -6.57 2.27
CA ARG A 58 -0.91 -7.02 2.59
C ARG A 58 -1.78 -5.90 3.16
N LYS A 59 -1.22 -5.04 4.00
CA LYS A 59 -1.92 -3.87 4.55
C LYS A 59 -2.30 -2.88 3.44
N ASN A 60 -1.37 -2.59 2.54
CA ASN A 60 -1.61 -1.66 1.43
C ASN A 60 -2.62 -2.23 0.41
N GLU A 61 -2.54 -3.53 0.08
CA GLU A 61 -3.52 -4.18 -0.81
C GLU A 61 -4.94 -4.13 -0.25
N LYS A 62 -5.09 -4.36 1.06
CA LYS A 62 -6.38 -4.24 1.73
C LYS A 62 -6.90 -2.80 1.66
N LEU A 63 -6.04 -1.82 1.93
CA LEU A 63 -6.41 -0.42 1.84
C LEU A 63 -6.81 -0.02 0.41
N LEU A 64 -6.12 -0.53 -0.60
CA LEU A 64 -6.45 -0.29 -2.00
C LEU A 64 -7.85 -0.82 -2.32
N GLN A 65 -8.18 -2.04 -1.87
CA GLN A 65 -9.53 -2.59 -2.02
C GLN A 65 -10.57 -1.71 -1.34
N ASP A 66 -10.32 -1.22 -0.13
CA ASP A 66 -11.24 -0.33 0.60
C ASP A 66 -11.47 0.99 -0.16
N VAL A 67 -10.40 1.60 -0.70
CA VAL A 67 -10.46 2.82 -1.50
C VAL A 67 -11.21 2.58 -2.81
N GLN A 68 -10.90 1.49 -3.53
CA GLN A 68 -11.58 1.11 -4.77
C GLN A 68 -13.07 0.83 -4.53
N ASN A 69 -13.44 0.20 -3.41
CA ASN A 69 -14.84 -0.01 -3.04
C ASN A 69 -15.57 1.32 -2.82
N ASP A 70 -14.96 2.28 -2.12
CA ASP A 70 -15.55 3.61 -1.89
C ASP A 70 -15.61 4.47 -3.16
N ILE A 71 -14.75 4.21 -4.15
CA ILE A 71 -14.85 4.79 -5.50
C ILE A 71 -16.03 4.19 -6.27
N HIS A 72 -16.17 2.86 -6.30
CA HIS A 72 -17.16 2.17 -7.14
C HIS A 72 -18.59 2.14 -6.55
N LEU A 73 -18.75 2.31 -5.23
CA LEU A 73 -20.05 2.30 -4.54
C LEU A 73 -20.72 3.69 -4.41
N ARG A 74 -20.09 4.74 -4.95
CA ARG A 74 -20.62 6.11 -4.98
C ARG A 74 -21.08 6.50 -6.37
#